data_AF-A0A075FMH1-F1
#
_entry.id   AF-A0A075FMH1-F1
#
_cell.length_a   1.000
_cell.length_b   1.000
_cell.length_c   1.000
_cell.angle_alpha   90.00
_cell.angle_beta   90.00
_cell.angle_gamma   90.00
#
_symmetry.space_group_name_H-M   'P 1'
#
loop_
_entity.id
_entity.type
_entity.pdbx_description
1 polymer ?
#
loop_
_entity_poly.entity_id
_entity_poly.type
_entity_poly.pdbx_seq_one_letter_code
_entity_poly.pdbx_strand_id
1 'polypeptide(L)'
;MVEPARPHTRFEKARIIGARALQISMGAPLFVTEDELRQHFSDELVQLYGVEEAQWRVVLDPNKIAMLEYEQNRIPIDVEPHLE
;
A
#
# COMPACT_ATOMS: atom_id res chain seq x y z
N MET A 1 3.48 6.50 11.00
CA MET A 1 2.17 6.63 10.32
C MET A 1 1.70 8.02 10.60
N VAL A 2 1.51 8.83 9.56
CA VAL A 2 1.27 10.25 9.75
C VAL A 2 0.16 10.68 8.80
N GLU A 3 -0.77 11.45 9.32
CA GLU A 3 -1.81 12.04 8.50
C GLU A 3 -1.22 13.21 7.70
N PRO A 4 -1.58 13.33 6.41
CA PRO A 4 -1.10 14.42 5.59
C PRO A 4 -1.75 15.73 6.04
N ALA A 5 -0.96 16.80 6.12
CA ALA A 5 -1.45 18.12 6.56
C ALA A 5 -2.51 18.70 5.62
N ARG A 6 -2.51 18.28 4.34
CA ARG A 6 -3.51 18.60 3.33
C ARG A 6 -3.69 17.45 2.34
N PRO A 7 -4.79 17.43 1.57
CA PRO A 7 -4.93 16.46 0.48
C PRO A 7 -3.79 16.59 -0.54
N HIS A 8 -3.22 15.44 -0.91
CA HIS A 8 -2.20 15.35 -1.95
C HIS A 8 -2.78 15.62 -3.34
N THR A 9 -2.01 16.31 -4.18
CA THR A 9 -2.25 16.33 -5.63
C THR A 9 -2.00 14.95 -6.24
N ARG A 10 -2.52 14.72 -7.45
CA ARG A 10 -2.28 13.46 -8.20
C ARG A 10 -0.79 13.14 -8.40
N PHE A 11 0.07 14.16 -8.50
CA PHE A 11 1.51 13.98 -8.70
C PHE A 11 2.23 13.65 -7.40
N GLU A 12 1.83 14.29 -6.29
CA GLU A 12 2.35 13.98 -4.96
C GLU A 12 1.96 12.55 -4.55
N LYS A 13 0.69 12.17 -4.74
CA LYS A 13 0.22 10.80 -4.52
C LYS A 13 1.05 9.77 -5.31
N ALA A 14 1.25 10.01 -6.61
CA ALA A 14 2.05 9.10 -7.46
C ALA A 14 3.50 8.99 -6.98
N ARG A 15 4.11 10.11 -6.55
CA ARG A 15 5.48 10.14 -6.04
C ARG A 15 5.62 9.38 -4.72
N ILE A 16 4.70 9.59 -3.78
CA ILE A 16 4.71 8.94 -2.46
C ILE A 16 4.57 7.42 -2.64
N ILE A 17 3.56 6.98 -3.40
CA ILE A 17 3.33 5.54 -3.66
C ILE A 17 4.52 4.92 -4.39
N GLY A 18 5.04 5.58 -5.43
CA GLY A 18 6.19 5.07 -6.19
C GLY A 18 7.47 4.95 -5.35
N ALA A 19 7.78 5.97 -4.55
CA ALA A 19 8.92 5.91 -3.63
C ALA A 19 8.75 4.80 -2.59
N ARG A 20 7.53 4.63 -2.06
CA ARG A 20 7.24 3.59 -1.09
C ARG A 20 7.31 2.18 -1.67
N ALA A 21 6.77 1.97 -2.88
CA ALA A 21 6.87 0.70 -3.58
C ALA A 21 8.33 0.30 -3.85
N LEU A 22 9.20 1.27 -4.14
CA LEU A 22 10.64 1.02 -4.28
C LEU A 22 11.27 0.60 -2.95
N GLN A 23 10.94 1.27 -1.84
CA GLN A 23 11.42 0.88 -0.51
C GLN A 23 11.01 -0.56 -0.15
N ILE A 24 9.75 -0.91 -0.40
CA ILE A 24 9.22 -2.27 -0.17
C ILE A 24 9.98 -3.29 -1.02
N SER A 25 10.22 -2.98 -2.30
CA SER A 25 11.02 -3.82 -3.20
C SER A 25 12.45 -4.05 -2.70
N MET A 26 12.99 -3.12 -1.91
CA MET A 26 14.31 -3.20 -1.28
C MET A 26 14.29 -3.89 0.10
N GLY A 27 13.16 -4.42 0.54
CA GLY A 27 13.03 -5.13 1.82
C GLY A 27 12.73 -4.23 3.03
N ALA A 28 12.22 -3.01 2.80
CA ALA A 28 11.75 -2.17 3.90
C ALA A 28 10.57 -2.83 4.65
N PRO A 29 10.42 -2.58 5.96
CA PRO A 29 9.33 -3.14 6.75
C PRO A 29 7.96 -2.68 6.23
N LEU A 30 6.98 -3.59 6.26
CA LEU A 30 5.60 -3.32 5.88
C LEU A 30 4.80 -2.84 7.09
N PHE A 31 3.84 -1.94 6.86
CA PHE A 31 2.91 -1.42 7.86
C PHE A 31 1.47 -1.91 7.65
N VAL A 32 1.30 -2.93 6.81
CA VAL A 32 0.03 -3.65 6.58
C VAL A 32 0.25 -5.14 6.77
N THR A 33 -0.78 -5.82 7.23
CA THR A 33 -0.77 -7.28 7.43
C THR A 33 -1.22 -8.01 6.17
N GLU A 34 -0.89 -9.30 6.08
CA GLU A 34 -1.33 -10.15 4.98
C GLU A 34 -2.86 -10.24 4.89
N ASP A 35 -3.53 -10.33 6.05
CA ASP A 35 -4.99 -10.42 6.12
C ASP A 35 -5.66 -9.14 5.58
N GLU A 36 -5.11 -7.96 5.91
CA GLU A 36 -5.59 -6.68 5.36
C GLU A 36 -5.44 -6.62 3.84
N LEU A 37 -4.29 -7.06 3.31
CA LEU A 37 -4.04 -7.12 1.87
C LEU A 37 -5.01 -8.10 1.18
N ARG A 38 -5.22 -9.28 1.76
CA ARG A 38 -6.13 -10.29 1.24
C ARG A 38 -7.57 -9.78 1.20
N GLN A 39 -8.02 -9.13 2.28
CA GLN A 39 -9.37 -8.60 2.38
C GLN A 39 -9.59 -7.43 1.41
N HIS A 40 -8.58 -6.58 1.20
CA HIS A 40 -8.69 -5.44 0.30
C HIS A 40 -8.70 -5.84 -1.18
N PHE A 41 -7.92 -6.85 -1.56
CA PHE A 41 -7.80 -7.31 -2.94
C PHE A 41 -8.58 -8.61 -3.22
N SER A 42 -9.56 -8.98 -2.38
CA SER A 42 -10.29 -10.24 -2.49
C SER A 42 -10.95 -10.41 -3.86
N ASP A 43 -11.64 -9.38 -4.34
CA ASP A 43 -12.39 -9.43 -5.59
C ASP A 43 -11.46 -9.59 -6.79
N GLU A 44 -10.32 -8.92 -6.76
CA GLU A 44 -9.30 -9.03 -7.79
C GLU A 44 -8.66 -10.43 -7.79
N LEU A 45 -8.32 -10.97 -6.61
CA LEU A 45 -7.76 -12.31 -6.47
C LEU A 45 -8.74 -13.37 -6.98
N VAL A 46 -10.03 -13.22 -6.68
CA VAL A 46 -11.08 -14.13 -7.17
C VAL A 46 -11.23 -14.03 -8.68
N GLN A 47 -11.17 -12.83 -9.26
CA GLN A 47 -11.26 -12.66 -10.71
C GLN A 47 -10.07 -13.27 -11.46
N LEU A 48 -8.85 -13.17 -10.90
CA LEU A 48 -7.63 -13.65 -11.55
C LEU A 48 -7.43 -15.16 -11.41
N TYR A 49 -7.76 -15.72 -10.25
CA TYR A 49 -7.40 -17.11 -9.90
C TYR A 49 -8.60 -18.02 -9.61
N GLY A 50 -9.81 -17.46 -9.49
CA GLY A 50 -11.00 -18.19 -9.04
C GLY A 50 -11.13 -18.25 -7.52
N VAL A 51 -12.32 -18.65 -7.05
CA VAL A 51 -12.70 -18.61 -5.62
C VAL A 51 -11.83 -19.53 -4.76
N GLU A 52 -11.58 -20.75 -5.24
CA GLU A 52 -10.79 -21.75 -4.50
C GLU A 52 -9.32 -21.34 -4.40
N GLU A 53 -8.77 -20.70 -5.45
CA GLU A 53 -7.35 -20.33 -5.44
C GLU A 53 -7.07 -19.04 -4.68
N ALA A 54 -8.00 -18.09 -4.67
CA ALA A 54 -7.82 -16.80 -4.01
C ALA A 54 -7.52 -16.92 -2.50
N GLN A 55 -8.02 -17.97 -1.84
CA GLN A 55 -7.86 -18.16 -0.40
C GLN A 55 -6.40 -18.37 0.04
N TRP A 56 -5.54 -18.92 -0.82
CA TRP A 56 -4.15 -19.25 -0.48
C TRP A 56 -3.11 -18.34 -1.13
N ARG A 57 -3.52 -17.39 -1.98
CA ARG A 57 -2.60 -16.46 -2.66
C ARG A 57 -2.19 -15.32 -1.75
N VAL A 58 -0.93 -14.91 -1.81
CA VAL A 58 -0.40 -13.75 -1.06
C VAL A 58 -0.23 -12.58 -2.00
N VAL A 59 -0.66 -11.39 -1.60
CA VAL A 59 -0.44 -10.16 -2.37
C VAL A 59 0.99 -9.68 -2.09
N LEU A 60 1.90 -9.94 -3.02
CA LEU A 60 3.32 -9.58 -2.90
C LEU A 60 3.75 -8.41 -3.80
N ASP A 61 2.81 -7.76 -4.50
CA ASP A 61 3.13 -6.62 -5.36
C ASP A 61 3.46 -5.38 -4.51
N PRO A 62 4.70 -4.84 -4.60
CA PRO A 62 5.11 -3.66 -3.84
C PRO A 62 4.21 -2.43 -4.07
N ASN A 63 3.66 -2.27 -5.28
CA ASN A 63 2.75 -1.18 -5.59
C ASN A 63 1.41 -1.34 -4.86
N LYS A 64 0.85 -2.55 -4.82
CA LYS A 64 -0.41 -2.81 -4.10
C LYS A 64 -0.27 -2.62 -2.61
N ILE A 65 0.86 -3.06 -2.06
CA ILE A 65 1.19 -2.87 -0.65
C ILE A 65 1.32 -1.37 -0.34
N ALA A 66 2.10 -0.63 -1.15
CA ALA A 66 2.24 0.82 -0.99
C ALA A 66 0.89 1.56 -1.14
N MET A 67 0.02 1.12 -2.06
CA MET A 67 -1.32 1.70 -2.23
C MET A 67 -2.17 1.55 -0.97
N LEU A 68 -2.23 0.34 -0.40
CA LEU A 68 -3.00 0.10 0.82
C LEU A 68 -2.43 0.90 2.00
N GLU A 69 -1.10 0.93 2.15
CA GLU A 69 -0.47 1.75 3.19
C GLU A 69 -0.77 3.24 3.01
N TYR A 70 -0.82 3.74 1.78
CA TYR A 70 -1.18 5.13 1.48
C TYR A 70 -2.63 5.42 1.89
N GLU A 71 -3.58 4.56 1.53
CA GLU A 71 -5.01 4.73 1.83
C GLU A 71 -5.30 4.70 3.32
N GLN A 72 -4.47 4.01 4.09
CA GLN A 72 -4.57 3.91 5.54
C GLN A 72 -3.68 4.92 6.30
N ASN A 73 -3.06 5.90 5.61
CA ASN A 73 -2.12 6.88 6.18
C ASN A 73 -0.94 6.25 6.96
N ARG A 74 -0.49 5.07 6.53
CA ARG A 74 0.56 4.29 7.22
C ARG A 74 1.96 4.53 6.67
N ILE A 75 2.10 5.18 5.52
CA ILE A 75 3.39 5.50 4.93
C ILE A 75 4.16 6.48 5.83
N PRO A 76 5.44 6.22 6.17
CA PRO A 76 6.23 7.07 7.07
C PRO A 76 6.97 8.22 6.36
N ILE A 77 6.52 8.60 5.16
CA ILE A 77 7.09 9.68 4.36
C ILE A 77 5.97 10.52 3.76
N ASP A 78 6.20 11.81 3.65
CA ASP A 78 5.27 12.77 3.05
C ASP A 78 6.03 13.90 2.33
N VAL A 79 5.32 14.72 1.56
CA VAL A 79 5.84 15.90 0.87
C VAL A 79 6.08 17.07 1.81
N GLU A 80 5.26 17.18 2.86
CA GLU A 80 5.40 18.20 3.89
C GLU A 80 6.07 17.60 5.13
N PRO A 81 7.01 18.32 5.76
CA PRO A 81 7.60 17.86 7.01
C PRO A 81 6.52 17.84 8.09
N HIS A 82 6.36 16.68 8.73
CA HIS A 82 5.51 16.59 9.90
C HIS A 82 6.21 17.28 11.08
N LEU A 83 5.57 18.29 11.63
CA LEU A 83 6.02 18.94 12.86
C LEU A 83 5.62 18.04 14.03
N GLU A 84 6.57 17.75 14.93
CA GLU A 84 6.34 17.00 16.17
C GLU A 84 5.32 17.69 17.09
#